data_AF-A0A514WMK2-F1
#
_entry.id   AF-A0A514WMK2-F1
#
_cell.length_a   1.000
_cell.length_b   1.000
_cell.length_c   1.000
_cell.angle_alpha   90.00
_cell.angle_beta   90.00
_cell.angle_gamma   90.00
#
_symmetry.space_group_name_H-M   'P 1'
#
loop_
_entity.id
_entity.type
_entity.pdbx_description
1 polymer ?
#
loop_
_entity_poly.entity_id
_entity_poly.type
_entity_poly.pdbx_seq_one_letter_code
_entity_poly.pdbx_strand_id
1 'polypeptide(L)'
;MAELLGLPLGTYARYESEAGYKKPFLPLDFTRKVASVLADHGVDPADVMTLAGLNENEAEPEARAVEAARPQVQYVPLQLALPNEAALRDMFRSLLVLIPEGATLDEAAEILARRLPTGLSAIGPVLLDAMSAALPAAGTVPPDPATNRHASKPSSRT
;
A
#
# COMPACT_ATOMS: atom_id res chain seq x y z
N MET A 1 -19.17 -15.98 -5.25
CA MET A 1 -18.65 -17.02 -4.34
C MET A 1 -18.14 -18.26 -5.07
N ALA A 2 -18.95 -18.95 -5.90
CA ALA A 2 -18.52 -20.15 -6.64
C ALA A 2 -17.20 -19.97 -7.42
N GLU A 3 -17.06 -18.85 -8.13
CA GLU A 3 -15.86 -18.49 -8.89
C GLU A 3 -14.62 -18.30 -8.00
N LEU A 4 -14.77 -17.59 -6.87
CA LEU A 4 -13.68 -17.38 -5.90
C LEU A 4 -13.20 -18.70 -5.28
N LEU A 5 -14.09 -19.67 -5.13
CA LEU A 5 -13.76 -21.01 -4.63
C LEU A 5 -13.19 -21.93 -5.72
N GLY A 6 -13.12 -21.47 -6.98
CA GLY A 6 -12.70 -22.28 -8.12
C GLY A 6 -13.66 -23.43 -8.45
N LEU A 7 -14.94 -23.30 -8.07
CA LEU A 7 -15.95 -24.34 -8.26
C LEU A 7 -16.92 -23.99 -9.39
N PRO A 8 -17.27 -24.97 -10.25
CA PRO A 8 -18.38 -24.80 -11.19
C PRO A 8 -19.68 -24.45 -10.44
N LEU A 9 -20.49 -23.56 -11.02
CA LEU A 9 -21.74 -23.08 -10.39
C LEU A 9 -22.66 -24.24 -9.97
N GLY A 10 -22.80 -25.28 -10.79
CA GLY A 10 -23.63 -26.45 -10.47
C GLY A 10 -23.12 -27.27 -9.27
N THR A 11 -21.81 -27.28 -9.01
CA THR A 11 -21.21 -27.94 -7.84
C THR A 11 -21.44 -27.09 -6.59
N TYR A 12 -21.24 -25.78 -6.69
CA TYR A 12 -21.46 -24.84 -5.60
C TYR A 12 -22.93 -24.78 -5.16
N ALA A 13 -23.86 -24.84 -6.12
CA ALA A 13 -25.30 -24.86 -5.87
C ALA A 13 -25.78 -26.08 -5.06
N ARG A 14 -24.92 -27.08 -4.80
CA ARG A 14 -25.23 -28.19 -3.88
C ARG A 14 -25.19 -27.75 -2.41
N TYR A 15 -24.47 -26.68 -2.11
CA TYR A 15 -24.23 -26.19 -0.75
C TYR A 15 -25.09 -24.97 -0.42
N GLU A 16 -25.28 -24.06 -1.37
CA GLU A 16 -26.01 -22.80 -1.17
C GLU A 16 -27.22 -22.67 -2.13
N SER A 17 -28.28 -22.01 -1.67
CA SER A 17 -29.38 -21.46 -2.46
C SER A 17 -29.57 -19.97 -2.15
N GLU A 18 -30.48 -19.30 -2.84
CA GLU A 18 -30.82 -17.89 -2.55
C GLU A 18 -31.29 -17.64 -1.11
N ALA A 19 -31.79 -18.69 -0.42
CA ALA A 19 -32.22 -18.63 0.97
C ALA A 19 -31.10 -18.96 1.98
N GLY A 20 -29.86 -19.21 1.52
CA GLY A 20 -28.71 -19.57 2.34
C GLY A 20 -28.25 -21.02 2.16
N TYR A 21 -27.54 -21.56 3.16
CA TYR A 21 -27.00 -22.92 3.08
C TYR A 21 -28.09 -23.99 3.20
N LYS A 22 -28.03 -24.97 2.29
CA LYS A 22 -29.03 -26.05 2.18
C LYS A 22 -28.94 -27.07 3.32
N LYS A 23 -27.78 -27.17 3.95
CA LYS A 23 -27.53 -28.07 5.08
C LYS A 23 -27.27 -27.22 6.32
N PRO A 24 -27.67 -27.69 7.52
CA PRO A 24 -27.41 -26.98 8.77
C PRO A 24 -25.91 -26.86 9.07
N PHE A 25 -25.12 -27.85 8.64
CA PHE A 25 -23.67 -27.83 8.74
C PHE A 25 -23.03 -28.17 7.39
N LEU A 26 -21.95 -27.46 7.08
CA LEU A 26 -21.14 -27.64 5.88
C LEU A 26 -19.97 -28.60 6.15
N PRO A 27 -19.50 -29.33 5.12
CA PRO A 27 -18.29 -30.13 5.26
C PRO A 27 -17.09 -29.25 5.63
N LEU A 28 -16.28 -29.71 6.58
CA LEU A 28 -15.14 -28.96 7.11
C LEU A 28 -14.19 -28.43 6.01
N ASP A 29 -13.83 -29.27 5.04
CA ASP A 29 -12.94 -28.86 3.93
C ASP A 29 -13.57 -27.80 3.03
N PHE A 30 -14.90 -27.78 2.92
CA PHE A 30 -15.59 -26.72 2.20
C PHE A 30 -15.59 -25.43 3.02
N THR A 31 -15.88 -25.53 4.32
CA THR A 31 -15.83 -24.39 5.24
C THR A 31 -14.44 -23.76 5.31
N ARG A 32 -13.36 -24.55 5.30
CA ARG A 32 -11.97 -24.04 5.22
C ARG A 32 -11.74 -23.19 3.96
N LYS A 33 -12.24 -23.62 2.81
CA LYS A 33 -12.13 -22.86 1.55
C LYS A 33 -12.97 -21.57 1.57
N VAL A 34 -14.16 -21.65 2.15
CA VAL A 34 -15.00 -20.46 2.37
C VAL A 34 -14.30 -19.47 3.30
N ALA A 35 -13.73 -19.96 4.40
CA ALA A 35 -12.98 -19.16 5.37
C ALA A 35 -11.76 -18.49 4.74
N SER A 36 -10.99 -19.21 3.91
CA SER A 36 -9.83 -18.61 3.23
C SER A 36 -10.23 -17.46 2.30
N VAL A 37 -11.35 -17.59 1.58
CA VAL A 37 -11.85 -16.52 0.69
C VAL A 37 -12.35 -15.33 1.50
N LEU A 38 -13.13 -15.56 2.56
CA LEU A 38 -13.72 -14.49 3.35
C LEU A 38 -12.68 -13.77 4.24
N ALA A 39 -11.59 -14.44 4.63
CA ALA A 39 -10.47 -13.83 5.34
C ALA A 39 -9.78 -12.71 4.53
N ASP A 40 -9.75 -12.83 3.20
CA ASP A 40 -9.25 -11.77 2.32
C ASP A 40 -10.15 -10.54 2.28
N HIS A 41 -11.40 -10.69 2.71
CA HIS A 41 -12.38 -9.61 2.87
C HIS A 41 -12.52 -9.14 4.34
N GLY A 42 -11.65 -9.61 5.24
CA GLY A 42 -11.61 -9.17 6.64
C GLY A 42 -12.61 -9.88 7.57
N VAL A 43 -13.15 -11.02 7.16
CA VAL A 43 -13.97 -11.88 8.04
C VAL A 43 -13.06 -12.80 8.84
N ASP A 44 -13.32 -12.95 10.14
CA ASP A 44 -12.59 -13.87 11.01
C ASP A 44 -12.84 -15.33 10.57
N PRO A 45 -11.79 -16.11 10.25
CA PRO A 45 -11.93 -17.53 9.94
C PRO A 45 -12.65 -18.33 11.03
N ALA A 46 -12.50 -17.98 12.31
CA ALA A 46 -13.16 -18.67 13.43
C ALA A 46 -14.68 -18.55 13.36
N ASP A 47 -15.19 -17.36 12.99
CA ASP A 47 -16.63 -17.14 12.79
C ASP A 47 -17.17 -18.01 11.66
N VAL A 48 -16.39 -18.19 10.60
CA VAL A 48 -16.78 -19.03 9.45
C VAL A 48 -16.81 -20.52 9.83
N MET A 49 -15.96 -20.97 10.76
CA MET A 49 -15.93 -22.36 11.24
C MET A 49 -17.23 -22.78 11.93
N THR A 50 -18.03 -21.84 12.43
CA THR A 50 -19.37 -22.13 12.95
C THR A 50 -20.29 -22.78 11.91
N LEU A 51 -20.07 -22.51 10.60
CA LEU A 51 -20.81 -23.15 9.51
C LEU A 51 -20.53 -24.66 9.41
N ALA A 52 -19.39 -25.13 9.92
CA ALA A 52 -19.09 -26.55 10.05
C ALA A 52 -19.65 -27.18 11.35
N GLY A 53 -20.28 -26.38 12.22
CA GLY A 53 -20.77 -26.81 13.52
C GLY A 53 -19.70 -26.91 14.60
N LEU A 54 -18.53 -26.29 14.38
CA LEU A 54 -17.44 -26.26 15.34
C LEU A 54 -17.75 -25.24 16.46
N ASN A 55 -17.39 -25.61 17.69
CA ASN A 55 -17.38 -24.66 18.80
C ASN A 55 -16.06 -23.86 18.81
N GLU A 56 -15.96 -22.81 19.63
CA GLU A 56 -14.77 -21.92 19.70
C GLU A 56 -13.45 -22.67 19.88
N ASN A 57 -13.42 -23.72 20.71
CA ASN A 57 -12.20 -24.49 20.96
C ASN A 57 -11.77 -25.33 19.76
N GLU A 58 -12.72 -25.77 18.95
CA GLU A 58 -12.45 -26.55 17.73
C GLU A 58 -12.23 -25.64 16.51
N ALA A 59 -12.81 -24.43 16.53
CA ALA A 59 -12.66 -23.43 15.49
C ALA A 59 -11.28 -22.78 15.51
N GLU A 60 -10.72 -22.47 16.69
CA GLU A 60 -9.41 -21.83 16.85
C GLU A 60 -8.24 -22.52 16.09
N PRO A 61 -8.01 -23.84 16.20
CA PRO A 61 -6.92 -24.49 15.46
C PRO A 61 -7.15 -24.46 13.94
N GLU A 62 -8.41 -24.53 13.50
CA GLU A 62 -8.77 -24.47 12.07
C GLU A 62 -8.61 -23.05 11.51
N ALA A 63 -9.05 -22.04 12.27
CA ALA A 63 -8.87 -20.64 11.95
C ALA A 63 -7.39 -20.28 11.82
N ARG A 64 -6.57 -20.70 12.80
CA ARG A 64 -5.12 -20.51 12.76
C ARG A 64 -4.47 -21.20 11.56
N ALA A 65 -4.94 -22.38 11.18
CA ALA A 65 -4.44 -23.07 10.00
C ALA A 65 -4.77 -22.30 8.71
N VAL A 66 -5.97 -21.71 8.62
CA VAL A 66 -6.37 -20.85 7.49
C VAL A 66 -5.52 -19.59 7.45
N GLU A 67 -5.30 -18.92 8.59
CA GLU A 67 -4.45 -17.73 8.66
C GLU A 67 -2.99 -18.01 8.31
N ALA A 68 -2.43 -19.10 8.82
CA ALA A 68 -1.06 -19.51 8.53
C ALA A 68 -0.83 -19.84 7.04
N ALA A 69 -1.88 -20.25 6.33
CA ALA A 69 -1.83 -20.51 4.89
C ALA A 69 -1.92 -19.23 4.04
N ARG A 70 -2.23 -18.06 4.63
CA ARG A 70 -2.31 -16.80 3.87
C ARG A 70 -0.91 -16.36 3.43
N PRO A 71 -0.77 -15.85 2.19
CA PRO A 71 0.48 -15.23 1.75
C PRO A 71 0.87 -14.09 2.69
N GLN A 72 2.09 -14.14 3.24
CA GLN A 72 2.60 -13.05 4.07
C GLN A 72 2.82 -11.81 3.20
N VAL A 73 1.97 -10.79 3.37
CA VAL A 73 2.12 -9.51 2.69
C VAL A 73 3.17 -8.68 3.42
N GLN A 74 4.24 -8.34 2.72
CA GLN A 74 5.26 -7.43 3.24
C GLN A 74 5.00 -6.02 2.73
N TYR A 75 4.76 -5.09 3.67
CA TYR A 75 4.68 -3.67 3.37
C TYR A 75 6.08 -3.06 3.52
N VAL A 76 6.56 -2.42 2.46
CA VAL A 76 7.86 -1.74 2.45
C VAL A 76 7.64 -0.24 2.19
N PRO A 77 8.10 0.68 3.06
CA PRO A 77 8.05 2.11 2.78
C PRO A 77 9.02 2.45 1.64
N LEU A 78 8.52 3.11 0.59
CA LEU A 78 9.32 3.55 -0.56
C LEU A 78 9.41 5.08 -0.58
N GLN A 79 10.63 5.60 -0.73
CA GLN A 79 10.84 7.02 -1.03
C GLN A 79 10.71 7.23 -2.54
N LEU A 80 9.77 8.08 -2.94
CA LEU A 80 9.47 8.36 -4.35
C LEU A 80 9.80 9.83 -4.67
N ALA A 81 10.57 10.05 -5.73
CA ALA A 81 10.75 11.37 -6.32
C ALA A 81 9.64 11.60 -7.35
N LEU A 82 8.77 12.57 -7.10
CA LEU A 82 7.71 12.94 -8.05
C LEU A 82 8.24 13.93 -9.09
N PRO A 83 7.70 13.90 -10.33
CA PRO A 83 7.95 14.95 -11.31
C PRO A 83 7.55 16.33 -10.77
N ASN A 84 8.21 17.37 -11.24
CA ASN A 84 7.87 18.75 -10.87
C ASN A 84 6.50 19.17 -11.45
N GLU A 85 5.96 20.27 -10.94
CA GLU A 85 4.63 20.78 -11.33
C GLU A 85 4.49 20.98 -12.85
N ALA A 86 5.53 21.48 -13.52
CA ALA A 86 5.50 21.72 -14.96
C ALA A 86 5.35 20.41 -15.75
N ALA A 87 6.14 19.39 -15.40
CA ALA A 87 6.06 18.07 -16.01
C ALA A 87 4.70 17.40 -15.74
N LEU A 88 4.17 17.55 -14.53
CA LEU A 88 2.83 17.06 -14.19
C LEU A 88 1.75 17.76 -15.00
N ARG A 89 1.82 19.08 -15.16
CA ARG A 89 0.85 19.84 -15.95
C ARG A 89 0.86 19.43 -17.42
N ASP A 90 2.04 19.22 -18.00
CA ASP A 90 2.17 18.77 -19.38
C ASP A 90 1.62 17.34 -19.56
N MET A 91 1.89 16.45 -18.58
CA MET A 91 1.25 15.13 -18.54
C MET A 91 -0.26 15.24 -18.45
N PHE A 92 -0.83 16.01 -17.52
CA PHE A 92 -2.28 16.19 -17.40
C PHE A 92 -2.88 16.75 -18.68
N ARG A 93 -2.22 17.71 -19.33
CA ARG A 93 -2.66 18.24 -20.63
C ARG A 93 -2.75 17.12 -21.68
N SER A 94 -1.77 16.22 -21.73
CA SER A 94 -1.81 15.07 -22.65
C SER A 94 -2.96 14.10 -22.32
N LEU A 95 -3.27 13.89 -21.03
CA LEU A 95 -4.34 13.00 -20.60
C LEU A 95 -5.73 13.60 -20.86
N LEU A 96 -5.88 14.92 -20.70
CA LEU A 96 -7.15 15.62 -20.93
C LEU A 96 -7.60 15.57 -22.40
N VAL A 97 -6.67 15.46 -23.36
CA VAL A 97 -6.99 15.27 -24.79
C VAL A 97 -7.76 13.97 -25.04
N LEU A 98 -7.65 12.99 -24.14
CA LEU A 98 -8.33 11.70 -24.26
C LEU A 98 -9.76 11.71 -23.70
N ILE A 99 -10.19 12.82 -23.09
CA ILE A 99 -11.52 12.93 -22.51
C ILE A 99 -12.52 13.33 -23.62
N PRO A 100 -13.61 12.57 -23.80
CA PRO A 100 -14.65 12.93 -24.77
C PRO A 100 -15.26 14.31 -24.50
N GLU A 101 -15.57 15.07 -25.56
CA GLU A 101 -16.31 16.31 -25.43
C GLU A 101 -17.71 16.02 -24.87
N GLY A 102 -17.99 16.54 -23.67
CA GLY A 102 -19.27 16.31 -22.97
C GLY A 102 -19.23 15.24 -21.88
N ALA A 103 -18.07 14.63 -21.59
CA ALA A 103 -17.93 13.76 -20.43
C ALA A 103 -18.24 14.53 -19.14
N THR A 104 -18.95 13.87 -18.23
CA THR A 104 -19.17 14.36 -16.87
C THR A 104 -17.84 14.39 -16.09
N LEU A 105 -17.80 15.14 -14.98
CA LEU A 105 -16.61 15.21 -14.13
C LEU A 105 -16.22 13.82 -13.58
N ASP A 106 -17.20 12.97 -13.28
CA ASP A 106 -16.97 11.62 -12.76
C ASP A 106 -16.38 10.70 -13.84
N GLU A 107 -16.90 10.75 -15.06
CA GLU A 107 -16.36 9.99 -16.21
C GLU A 107 -14.93 10.45 -16.55
N ALA A 108 -14.69 11.76 -16.53
CA ALA A 108 -13.36 12.33 -16.70
C ALA A 108 -12.39 11.84 -15.61
N ALA A 109 -12.82 11.83 -14.35
CA ALA A 109 -12.01 11.34 -13.23
C ALA A 109 -11.70 9.84 -13.36
N GLU A 110 -12.66 9.02 -13.78
CA GLU A 110 -12.44 7.59 -14.00
C GLU A 110 -11.43 7.34 -15.13
N ILE A 111 -11.55 8.07 -16.25
CA ILE A 111 -10.62 7.99 -17.38
C ILE A 111 -9.21 8.39 -16.94
N LEU A 112 -9.08 9.51 -16.22
CA LEU A 112 -7.78 9.97 -15.71
C LEU A 112 -7.17 8.95 -14.73
N ALA A 113 -7.94 8.42 -13.78
CA ALA A 113 -7.46 7.46 -12.80
C ALA A 113 -6.92 6.17 -13.45
N ARG A 114 -7.60 5.66 -14.49
CA ARG A 114 -7.15 4.48 -15.25
C ARG A 114 -5.85 4.72 -16.03
N ARG A 115 -5.56 5.98 -16.39
CA ARG A 115 -4.42 6.34 -17.25
C ARG A 115 -3.23 6.94 -16.50
N LEU A 116 -3.46 7.46 -15.30
CA LEU A 116 -2.43 8.08 -14.46
C LEU A 116 -1.24 7.14 -14.16
N PRO A 117 -1.41 5.83 -13.86
CA PRO A 117 -0.27 4.93 -13.68
C PRO A 117 0.63 4.85 -14.92
N THR A 118 0.04 4.80 -16.11
CA THR A 118 0.77 4.82 -17.38
C THR A 118 1.41 6.18 -17.64
N GLY A 119 0.70 7.28 -17.36
CA GLY A 119 1.20 8.63 -17.51
C GLY A 119 2.43 8.91 -16.65
N LEU A 120 2.39 8.53 -15.37
CA LEU A 120 3.55 8.64 -14.47
C LEU A 120 4.71 7.74 -14.90
N SER A 121 4.44 6.54 -15.44
CA SER A 121 5.48 5.65 -15.96
C SER A 121 6.16 6.19 -17.23
N ALA A 122 5.44 6.98 -18.03
CA ALA A 122 5.95 7.61 -19.25
C ALA A 122 6.78 8.87 -18.97
N ILE A 123 6.57 9.53 -17.82
CA ILE A 123 7.49 10.53 -17.27
C ILE A 123 8.67 9.77 -16.65
N GLY A 124 9.44 9.10 -17.51
CA GLY A 124 10.70 8.49 -17.13
C GLY A 124 11.65 9.54 -16.54
N PRO A 125 12.73 9.13 -15.86
CA PRO A 125 13.67 10.07 -15.28
C PRO A 125 14.20 10.96 -16.40
N VAL A 126 13.74 12.22 -16.42
CA VAL A 126 14.51 13.28 -17.05
C VAL A 126 15.79 13.27 -16.24
N LEU A 127 16.87 12.76 -16.84
CA LEU A 127 18.22 13.03 -16.38
C LEU A 127 18.33 14.55 -16.43
N LEU A 128 17.94 15.20 -15.35
CA LEU A 128 18.37 16.55 -15.04
C LEU A 128 19.88 16.42 -15.03
N ASP A 129 20.51 17.03 -16.02
CA ASP A 129 21.94 17.29 -16.03
C ASP A 129 22.25 18.14 -14.79
N ALA A 130 22.34 17.48 -13.64
CA ALA A 130 22.64 18.07 -12.35
C ALA A 130 24.16 18.30 -12.20
N MET A 131 24.89 18.44 -13.31
CA MET A 131 26.28 18.91 -13.33
C MET A 131 26.42 20.41 -13.52
N SER A 132 25.32 21.19 -13.42
CA SER A 132 25.41 22.65 -13.39
C SER A 132 24.55 23.27 -12.28
N ALA A 133 24.65 22.71 -11.07
CA ALA A 133 24.43 23.47 -9.85
C ALA A 133 25.75 23.44 -9.08
N ALA A 134 26.56 24.47 -9.28
CA ALA A 134 27.76 24.71 -8.49
C ALA A 134 27.41 24.54 -7.01
N LEU A 135 28.20 23.71 -6.31
CA LEU A 135 28.26 23.62 -4.87
C LEU A 135 28.20 25.05 -4.29
N PRO A 136 27.27 25.39 -3.37
CA PRO A 136 27.45 26.59 -2.60
C PRO A 136 28.76 26.43 -1.84
N ALA A 137 29.71 27.31 -2.15
CA ALA A 137 31.00 27.38 -1.50
C ALA A 137 30.80 27.34 0.01
N ALA A 138 31.62 26.51 0.67
CA ALA A 138 31.67 26.37 2.11
C ALA A 138 31.57 27.75 2.76
N GLY A 139 30.47 27.97 3.50
CA GLY A 139 30.29 29.13 4.33
C GLY A 139 31.45 29.21 5.31
N THR A 140 32.29 30.21 5.10
CA THR A 140 33.36 30.66 5.97
C THR A 140 32.91 30.72 7.43
N VAL A 141 33.54 29.89 8.27
CA VAL A 141 33.54 30.05 9.73
C VAL A 141 34.16 31.42 10.03
N PRO A 142 33.50 32.31 10.79
CA PRO A 142 34.13 33.55 11.24
C PRO A 142 35.30 33.21 12.19
N PRO A 143 36.50 33.79 12.02
CA PRO A 143 37.57 33.61 12.98
C PRO A 143 37.23 34.35 14.29
N ASP A 144 37.21 33.60 15.38
CA ASP A 144 37.08 34.08 16.76
C ASP A 144 38.30 34.98 17.11
N PRO A 145 38.10 36.28 17.44
CA PRO A 145 39.22 37.18 17.69
C PRO A 145 39.75 37.01 19.12
N ALA A 146 40.86 36.28 19.25
CA ALA A 146 41.71 36.32 20.43
C ALA A 146 42.19 37.75 20.70
N THR A 147 41.56 38.46 21.64
CA THR A 147 42.13 39.68 22.21
C THR A 147 42.79 39.36 23.55
N ASN A 148 44.09 39.19 23.45
CA ASN A 148 45.06 39.19 24.53
C ASN A 148 44.99 40.51 25.33
N ARG A 149 44.78 40.44 26.64
CA ARG A 149 45.21 41.48 27.59
C ARG A 149 45.94 40.84 28.77
N HIS A 150 47.28 40.98 28.74
CA HIS A 150 48.21 41.01 29.87
C HIS A 150 47.64 41.81 31.06
N ALA A 151 47.96 41.64 32.35
CA ALA A 151 49.08 41.06 33.11
C ALA A 151 48.49 40.73 34.52
N SER A 152 49.08 39.96 35.43
CA SER A 152 50.37 40.20 36.09
C SER A 152 50.68 39.02 37.03
N LYS A 153 51.94 38.60 37.07
CA LYS A 153 52.50 37.75 38.14
C LYS A 153 52.46 38.52 39.47
N PRO A 154 52.48 37.80 40.61
CA PRO A 154 53.59 38.07 41.52
C PRO A 154 54.35 36.80 41.91
N SER A 155 55.67 36.92 41.79
CA SER A 155 56.70 36.24 42.59
C SER A 155 56.52 36.69 44.06
N SER A 156 56.79 35.98 45.15
CA SER A 156 57.81 34.99 45.50
C SER A 156 57.50 34.39 46.89
N ARG A 157 57.92 33.14 47.12
CA ARG A 157 58.73 32.64 48.26
C ARG A 157 58.25 32.86 49.71
N THR A 158 57.94 31.77 50.41
CA THR A 158 58.78 31.24 51.52
C THR A 158 58.49 29.77 51.75
#